data_AF-A0A1M6VD54-F1
#
_entry.id   AF-A0A1M6VD54-F1
#
_cell.length_a   1.000
_cell.length_b   1.000
_cell.length_c   1.000
_cell.angle_alpha   90.00
_cell.angle_beta   90.00
_cell.angle_gamma   90.00
#
_symmetry.space_group_name_H-M   'P 1'
#
loop_
_entity.id
_entity.type
_entity.pdbx_description
1 polymer ?
#
loop_
_entity_poly.entity_id
_entity_poly.type
_entity_poly.pdbx_seq_one_letter_code
_entity_poly.pdbx_strand_id
1 'polypeptide(L)'
;MKRLACIISALLLWSCSGGPGSETTNGICGFAYVGDGRVASYARVAIRNVDHTTSVDNATNEIVNADFYADANGYFEFEAPKGDYRLTIVHGGSAFTGLYSSDDDANFDSLKLEPTASLGGYADVPDSCNFVWVGVRGMDVLVRSDSLGRFQLSQLPPNDSLQVYFLRGDNNTVYGDLSVKLNPSENEEIDLLPNPYEGKITFVAVADGKPVPYASLAIRKANARVDSLHVNNVIVKADVYADKDGVFAIDSLSDGDYRLTVVQSGSSYSKVLSAKQIAQLDTVKLQETSNYMSRVTLHAGDKYAWVGVYGLDVMTKTNEEGIFSLPMLPTTDTLEFYVVDNKDSLYVTKKIEPSAGSAEFDYPSIVLQDFEGDTAGWYFSVDSIGSKVLSKAFETDKDRKSKVFHGKYNLIGTNNIYAWVVTGTLLRSEGWNFSSLDSIAFYAKGSGQIRVSLENWDKESEVKGVSLKAASEWIDLNSQKWTRYVIKSGDLCYNSQDVSNCYFTWNSLKDDVRQLHFFVRNGSEFYLDDIVLYGALF
;
A
#
# COMPACT_ATOMS: atom_id res chain seq x y z
N MET A 1 38.10 45.70 52.93
CA MET A 1 37.80 45.12 54.26
C MET A 1 36.52 44.29 54.14
N LYS A 2 36.61 43.05 53.64
CA LYS A 2 36.63 41.81 54.45
C LYS A 2 35.64 41.85 55.62
N ARG A 3 34.43 41.30 55.42
CA ARG A 3 33.64 40.69 56.49
C ARG A 3 33.28 39.27 56.06
N LEU A 4 34.04 38.36 56.64
CA LEU A 4 33.91 36.93 56.66
C LEU A 4 32.63 36.60 57.43
N ALA A 5 31.65 35.97 56.78
CA ALA A 5 30.55 35.31 57.47
C ALA A 5 30.84 33.81 57.44
N CYS A 6 31.45 33.32 58.53
CA CYS A 6 31.59 31.90 58.81
C CYS A 6 30.20 31.33 59.06
N ILE A 7 29.68 30.53 58.12
CA ILE A 7 28.64 29.55 58.39
C ILE A 7 29.39 28.28 58.82
N ILE A 8 29.34 28.03 60.14
CA ILE A 8 29.75 26.76 60.74
C ILE A 8 28.65 25.76 60.37
N SER A 9 28.85 25.01 59.29
CA SER A 9 28.13 23.76 59.08
C SER A 9 28.74 22.73 60.03
N ALA A 10 28.05 22.44 61.12
CA ALA A 10 28.38 21.30 61.96
C ALA A 10 28.16 20.02 61.13
N LEU A 11 29.24 19.50 60.53
CA LEU A 11 29.30 18.09 60.15
C LEU A 11 29.26 17.29 61.45
N LEU A 12 28.06 16.87 61.85
CA LEU A 12 27.89 15.74 62.73
C LEU A 12 28.23 14.50 61.90
N LEU A 13 29.53 14.18 61.84
CA LEU A 13 29.99 12.84 61.50
C LEU A 13 29.52 11.92 62.63
N TRP A 14 28.33 11.35 62.50
CA TRP A 14 28.03 10.11 63.18
C TRP A 14 28.85 9.03 62.49
N SER A 15 30.09 8.87 62.94
CA SER A 15 30.80 7.60 62.78
C SER A 15 29.91 6.53 63.39
N CYS A 16 29.68 5.44 62.66
CA CYS A 16 29.10 4.21 63.19
C CYS A 16 30.06 3.65 64.26
N SER A 17 30.02 4.22 65.46
CA SER A 17 30.89 3.82 66.58
C SER A 17 30.16 2.77 67.38
N GLY A 18 30.50 1.50 67.12
CA GLY A 18 30.13 0.38 67.97
C GLY A 18 30.53 0.65 69.42
N GLY A 19 29.53 0.66 70.31
CA GLY A 19 29.77 0.62 71.74
C GLY A 19 30.41 -0.73 72.12
N PRO A 20 31.32 -0.77 73.11
CA PRO A 20 32.01 -2.01 73.48
C PRO A 20 31.03 -2.92 74.24
N GLY A 21 30.47 -3.92 73.56
CA GLY A 21 29.76 -5.01 74.21
C GLY A 21 28.63 -5.63 73.40
N SER A 22 28.94 -6.25 72.24
CA SER A 22 28.34 -7.51 71.76
C SER A 22 28.91 -7.81 70.38
N GLU A 23 29.32 -9.06 70.16
CA GLU A 23 29.95 -9.52 68.93
C GLU A 23 28.94 -9.60 67.75
N THR A 24 29.41 -9.13 66.58
CA THR A 24 28.99 -9.40 65.19
C THR A 24 27.55 -9.09 64.76
N THR A 25 27.18 -7.82 64.62
CA THR A 25 26.05 -7.44 63.74
C THR A 25 26.61 -6.86 62.44
N ASN A 26 26.64 -7.67 61.38
CA ASN A 26 27.07 -7.27 60.03
C ASN A 26 25.95 -6.45 59.36
N GLY A 27 25.65 -5.28 59.93
CA GLY A 27 24.64 -4.37 59.39
C GLY A 27 25.17 -3.61 58.18
N ILE A 28 24.39 -3.58 57.10
CA ILE A 28 24.61 -2.66 55.99
C ILE A 28 23.88 -1.37 56.30
N CYS A 29 24.58 -0.25 56.24
CA CYS A 29 23.97 1.07 56.36
C CYS A 29 24.51 2.05 55.32
N GLY A 30 23.75 3.12 55.07
CA GLY A 30 24.19 4.21 54.22
C GLY A 30 23.19 5.34 54.08
N PHE A 31 23.60 6.37 53.32
CA PHE A 31 22.78 7.53 53.01
C PHE A 31 22.51 7.63 51.51
N ALA A 32 21.24 7.73 51.12
CA ALA A 32 20.82 7.86 49.73
C ALA A 32 20.56 9.32 49.32
N TYR A 33 21.14 9.74 48.20
CA TYR A 33 20.96 11.07 47.62
C TYR A 33 20.56 10.95 46.15
N VAL A 34 19.67 11.81 45.66
CA VAL A 34 19.42 11.94 44.21
C VAL A 34 20.53 12.74 43.54
N GLY A 35 20.64 12.64 42.21
CA GLY A 35 21.79 13.14 41.46
C GLY A 35 22.17 14.63 41.62
N ASP A 36 21.25 15.47 42.11
CA ASP A 36 21.48 16.89 42.43
C ASP A 36 21.95 17.15 43.88
N GLY A 37 22.23 16.09 44.64
CA GLY A 37 22.71 16.15 46.01
C GLY A 37 21.61 16.27 47.07
N ARG A 38 20.33 16.32 46.69
CA ARG A 38 19.22 16.26 47.65
C ARG A 38 19.12 14.88 48.27
N VAL A 39 18.71 14.85 49.54
CA VAL A 39 18.40 13.62 50.28
C VAL A 39 17.24 12.87 49.61
N ALA A 40 17.41 11.57 49.41
CA ALA A 40 16.35 10.67 48.94
C ALA A 40 15.51 10.18 50.13
N SER A 41 14.76 11.09 50.75
CA SER A 41 13.93 10.80 51.93
C SER A 41 12.89 9.74 51.62
N TYR A 42 12.74 8.73 52.46
CA TYR A 42 11.76 7.65 52.25
C TYR A 42 11.96 6.89 50.93
N ALA A 43 13.20 6.84 50.42
CA ALA A 43 13.55 5.97 49.32
C ALA A 43 13.16 4.52 49.63
N ARG A 44 12.62 3.82 48.63
CA ARG A 44 12.29 2.40 48.74
C ARG A 44 13.57 1.60 48.56
N VAL A 45 13.83 0.67 49.48
CA VAL A 45 15.02 -0.17 49.45
C VAL A 45 14.58 -1.63 49.40
N ALA A 46 15.17 -2.40 48.49
CA ALA A 46 15.04 -3.84 48.46
C ALA A 46 16.40 -4.52 48.35
N ILE A 47 16.49 -5.67 48.99
CA ILE A 47 17.62 -6.59 48.87
C ILE A 47 17.11 -7.93 48.40
N ARG A 48 17.68 -8.41 47.31
CA ARG A 48 17.34 -9.71 46.73
C ARG A 48 18.61 -10.50 46.52
N ASN A 49 18.53 -11.81 46.67
CA ASN A 49 19.64 -12.67 46.28
C ASN A 49 19.99 -12.40 44.80
N VAL A 50 21.26 -12.45 44.42
CA VAL A 50 21.67 -12.14 43.03
C VAL A 50 21.00 -13.03 41.98
N ASP A 51 20.59 -14.24 42.37
CA ASP A 51 19.87 -15.19 41.51
C ASP A 51 18.35 -15.12 41.67
N HIS A 52 17.84 -14.17 42.46
CA HIS A 52 16.41 -13.99 42.66
C HIS A 52 15.71 -13.73 41.32
N THR A 53 14.66 -14.51 41.07
CA THR A 53 13.70 -14.29 39.99
C THR A 53 12.32 -14.06 40.59
N THR A 54 11.62 -13.06 40.09
CA THR A 54 10.23 -12.78 40.46
C THR A 54 9.34 -13.89 39.91
N SER A 55 8.39 -14.36 40.73
CA SER A 55 7.39 -15.32 40.28
C SER A 55 6.31 -14.64 39.43
N VAL A 56 5.71 -15.39 38.52
CA VAL A 56 4.61 -14.90 37.65
C VAL A 56 3.42 -14.39 38.46
N ASP A 57 3.14 -15.00 39.60
CA ASP A 57 2.06 -14.56 40.52
C ASP A 57 2.32 -13.17 41.12
N ASN A 58 3.56 -12.70 41.08
CA ASN A 58 4.00 -11.40 41.59
C ASN A 58 4.48 -10.47 40.44
N ALA A 59 4.09 -10.75 39.20
CA ALA A 59 4.52 -9.95 38.06
C ALA A 59 4.15 -8.47 38.21
N THR A 60 5.15 -7.60 38.10
CA THR A 60 5.00 -6.16 38.27
C THR A 60 5.98 -5.41 37.38
N ASN A 61 5.58 -4.20 36.97
CA ASN A 61 6.46 -3.24 36.30
C ASN A 61 7.37 -2.50 37.30
N GLU A 62 7.22 -2.76 38.60
CA GLU A 62 8.02 -2.12 39.63
C GLU A 62 9.35 -2.83 39.82
N ILE A 63 10.44 -2.07 39.82
CA ILE A 63 11.78 -2.62 40.03
C ILE A 63 12.11 -2.95 41.49
N VAL A 64 11.30 -2.47 42.44
CA VAL A 64 11.47 -2.65 43.89
C VAL A 64 10.12 -2.81 44.58
N ASN A 65 9.92 -3.95 45.23
CA ASN A 65 8.96 -4.12 46.32
C ASN A 65 9.71 -3.91 47.64
N ALA A 66 9.49 -2.76 48.28
CA ALA A 66 10.34 -2.29 49.37
C ALA A 66 10.31 -3.24 50.58
N ASP A 67 11.49 -3.70 51.01
CA ASP A 67 11.64 -4.39 52.29
C ASP A 67 11.57 -3.39 53.45
N PHE A 68 12.11 -2.19 53.21
CA PHE A 68 12.07 -1.06 54.12
C PHE A 68 12.22 0.26 53.36
N TYR A 69 12.13 1.35 54.11
CA TYR A 69 12.21 2.72 53.61
C TYR A 69 13.35 3.43 54.31
N ALA A 70 14.09 4.26 53.57
CA ALA A 70 15.01 5.21 54.18
C ALA A 70 14.25 6.20 55.08
N ASP A 71 14.92 6.80 56.05
CA ASP A 71 14.31 7.80 56.92
C ASP A 71 14.18 9.17 56.21
N ALA A 72 13.78 10.21 56.97
CA ALA A 72 13.67 11.57 56.46
C ALA A 72 15.02 12.18 56.00
N ASN A 73 16.14 11.64 56.48
CA ASN A 73 17.49 12.03 56.12
C ASN A 73 18.10 11.13 55.03
N GLY A 74 17.31 10.20 54.46
CA GLY A 74 17.78 9.25 53.45
C GLY A 74 18.69 8.16 54.03
N TYR A 75 18.74 8.04 55.36
CA TYR A 75 19.48 6.97 56.04
C TYR A 75 18.70 5.67 55.97
N PHE A 76 19.39 4.58 55.73
CA PHE A 76 18.83 3.23 55.81
C PHE A 76 19.83 2.29 56.47
N GLU A 77 19.30 1.28 57.16
CA GLU A 77 20.06 0.25 57.84
C GLU A 77 19.29 -1.07 57.80
N PHE A 78 19.99 -2.16 57.53
CA PHE A 78 19.41 -3.50 57.58
C PHE A 78 20.49 -4.55 57.86
N GLU A 79 20.04 -5.70 58.37
CA GLU A 79 20.87 -6.88 58.51
C GLU A 79 20.73 -7.73 57.23
N ALA A 80 21.79 -7.77 56.41
CA ALA A 80 21.80 -8.64 55.25
C ALA A 80 21.92 -10.11 55.70
N PRO A 81 21.12 -11.04 55.15
CA PRO A 81 21.37 -12.45 55.35
C PRO A 81 22.71 -12.86 54.71
N LYS A 82 23.23 -14.04 55.07
CA LYS A 82 24.46 -14.56 54.47
C LYS A 82 24.26 -14.93 52.99
N GLY A 83 25.19 -14.50 52.13
CA GLY A 83 25.19 -14.78 50.68
C GLY A 83 25.44 -13.55 49.82
N ASP A 84 25.25 -13.71 48.51
CA ASP A 84 25.38 -12.64 47.52
C ASP A 84 24.01 -12.02 47.23
N TYR A 85 23.95 -10.69 47.33
CA TYR A 85 22.74 -9.91 47.18
C TYR A 85 22.93 -8.72 46.26
N ARG A 86 21.82 -8.31 45.65
CA ARG A 86 21.68 -7.05 44.93
C ARG A 86 20.89 -6.09 45.80
N LEU A 87 21.49 -4.95 46.12
CA LEU A 87 20.83 -3.81 46.74
C LEU A 87 20.24 -2.94 45.64
N THR A 88 18.96 -2.61 45.75
CA THR A 88 18.28 -1.68 44.83
C THR A 88 17.57 -0.60 45.64
N ILE A 89 17.85 0.67 45.33
CA ILE A 89 17.26 1.84 46.00
C ILE A 89 16.58 2.70 44.94
N VAL A 90 15.33 3.08 45.15
CA VAL A 90 14.56 3.91 44.21
C VAL A 90 13.88 5.09 44.89
N HIS A 91 13.94 6.25 44.25
CA HIS A 91 13.29 7.47 44.71
C HIS A 91 13.05 8.44 43.54
N GLY A 92 11.80 8.83 43.31
CA GLY A 92 11.44 9.94 42.41
C GLY A 92 11.95 9.82 40.97
N GLY A 93 11.93 8.62 40.37
CA GLY A 93 12.44 8.36 39.02
C GLY A 93 13.97 8.25 38.92
N SER A 94 14.65 8.17 40.07
CA SER A 94 16.08 7.85 40.16
C SER A 94 16.28 6.54 40.91
N ALA A 95 17.34 5.82 40.57
CA ALA A 95 17.66 4.54 41.18
C ALA A 95 19.18 4.34 41.35
N PHE A 96 19.53 3.48 42.29
CA PHE A 96 20.86 2.92 42.49
C PHE A 96 20.73 1.40 42.55
N THR A 97 21.70 0.69 41.99
CA THR A 97 21.86 -0.75 42.22
C THR A 97 23.33 -1.11 42.38
N GLY A 98 23.60 -2.15 43.16
CA GLY A 98 24.93 -2.69 43.34
C GLY A 98 24.90 -4.09 43.94
N LEU A 99 25.98 -4.85 43.71
CA LEU A 99 26.19 -6.17 44.30
C LEU A 99 26.87 -6.04 45.66
N TYR A 100 26.48 -6.91 46.58
CA TYR A 100 27.01 -7.02 47.94
C TYR A 100 27.15 -8.49 48.31
N SER A 101 28.23 -8.85 49.02
CA SER A 101 28.41 -10.17 49.61
C SER A 101 28.53 -10.05 51.13
N SER A 102 27.92 -10.98 51.87
CA SER A 102 27.90 -10.96 53.35
C SER A 102 29.27 -11.08 54.04
N ASP A 103 30.31 -11.37 53.26
CA ASP A 103 31.70 -11.42 53.73
C ASP A 103 32.36 -10.02 53.72
N ASP A 104 31.70 -9.01 53.14
CA ASP A 104 32.15 -7.63 53.14
C ASP A 104 31.45 -6.84 54.26
N ASP A 105 32.22 -6.13 55.09
CA ASP A 105 31.70 -5.04 55.95
C ASP A 105 31.35 -3.84 55.06
N ALA A 106 30.23 -3.92 54.31
CA ALA A 106 29.83 -2.83 53.42
C ALA A 106 29.16 -1.70 54.20
N ASN A 107 29.95 -0.66 54.47
CA ASN A 107 29.43 0.65 54.87
C ASN A 107 29.36 1.55 53.64
N PHE A 108 28.15 1.98 53.26
CA PHE A 108 27.94 2.88 52.14
C PHE A 108 27.90 4.33 52.64
N ASP A 109 29.05 5.02 52.66
CA ASP A 109 29.14 6.42 53.13
C ASP A 109 28.08 7.33 52.50
N SER A 110 27.96 7.27 51.16
CA SER A 110 26.90 7.97 50.41
C SER A 110 26.64 7.29 49.07
N LEU A 111 25.37 6.98 48.79
CA LEU A 111 24.91 6.42 47.52
C LEU A 111 24.20 7.48 46.69
N LYS A 112 24.63 7.62 45.44
CA LYS A 112 24.02 8.53 44.48
C LYS A 112 23.04 7.75 43.59
N LEU A 113 21.77 8.12 43.65
CA LEU A 113 20.71 7.65 42.78
C LEU A 113 20.73 8.47 41.50
N GLU A 114 20.78 7.80 40.36
CA GLU A 114 20.81 8.41 39.03
C GLU A 114 19.46 8.22 38.33
N PRO A 115 19.10 9.09 37.36
CA PRO A 115 17.88 8.93 36.58
C PRO A 115 17.78 7.55 35.94
N THR A 116 16.64 6.89 36.11
CA THR A 116 16.42 5.54 35.59
C THR A 116 16.48 5.48 34.06
N ALA A 117 16.76 4.30 33.53
CA ALA A 117 16.74 3.97 32.10
C ALA A 117 15.53 3.07 31.75
N SER A 118 15.32 2.82 30.46
CA SER A 118 14.33 1.86 29.96
C SER A 118 14.97 0.90 28.95
N LEU A 119 14.51 -0.35 28.94
CA LEU A 119 14.93 -1.38 28.00
C LEU A 119 13.70 -1.98 27.32
N GLY A 120 13.55 -1.75 26.02
CA GLY A 120 12.55 -2.39 25.16
C GLY A 120 13.18 -3.47 24.29
N GLY A 121 12.37 -4.29 23.65
CA GLY A 121 12.90 -5.24 22.68
C GLY A 121 11.93 -6.31 22.20
N TYR A 122 12.48 -7.24 21.42
CA TYR A 122 11.82 -8.43 20.91
C TYR A 122 12.50 -9.68 21.49
N ALA A 123 11.76 -10.46 22.26
CA ALA A 123 12.20 -11.74 22.80
C ALA A 123 11.74 -12.89 21.89
N ASP A 124 12.57 -13.93 21.71
CA ASP A 124 12.17 -15.16 21.05
C ASP A 124 11.04 -15.84 21.83
N VAL A 125 9.85 -15.95 21.22
CA VAL A 125 8.69 -16.62 21.81
C VAL A 125 8.66 -18.05 21.29
N PRO A 126 8.95 -19.08 22.10
CA PRO A 126 8.94 -20.46 21.63
C PRO A 126 7.58 -20.83 21.03
N ASP A 127 7.54 -21.64 19.97
CA ASP A 127 6.32 -22.01 19.22
C ASP A 127 5.15 -22.50 20.09
N SER A 128 5.44 -23.08 21.25
CA SER A 128 4.46 -23.55 22.23
C SER A 128 3.84 -22.44 23.10
N CYS A 129 4.29 -21.20 22.96
CA CYS A 129 3.95 -20.07 23.82
C CYS A 129 3.32 -18.93 22.99
N ASN A 130 2.42 -18.17 23.61
CA ASN A 130 1.84 -16.95 23.01
C ASN A 130 2.51 -15.66 23.53
N PHE A 131 3.48 -15.80 24.42
CA PHE A 131 4.23 -14.74 25.08
C PHE A 131 5.34 -15.37 25.94
N VAL A 132 6.28 -14.53 26.36
CA VAL A 132 7.29 -14.84 27.38
C VAL A 132 7.31 -13.75 28.47
N TRP A 133 7.80 -14.10 29.65
CA TRP A 133 8.06 -13.11 30.71
C TRP A 133 9.51 -12.65 30.65
N VAL A 134 9.73 -11.37 30.90
CA VAL A 134 11.05 -10.74 30.90
C VAL A 134 11.27 -10.07 32.25
N GLY A 135 12.31 -10.49 32.97
CA GLY A 135 12.62 -9.96 34.30
C GLY A 135 14.10 -9.64 34.46
N VAL A 136 14.48 -9.08 35.61
CA VAL A 136 15.87 -8.76 35.94
C VAL A 136 16.28 -9.48 37.23
N ARG A 137 17.39 -10.22 37.19
CA ARG A 137 17.85 -10.99 38.35
C ARG A 137 18.24 -10.07 39.51
N GLY A 138 17.86 -10.46 40.71
CA GLY A 138 18.09 -9.65 41.91
C GLY A 138 17.19 -8.42 42.02
N MET A 139 16.07 -8.38 41.28
CA MET A 139 15.08 -7.29 41.30
C MET A 139 13.66 -7.87 41.26
N ASP A 140 12.66 -7.03 41.57
CA ASP A 140 11.25 -7.44 41.60
C ASP A 140 10.49 -7.21 40.27
N VAL A 141 11.20 -6.85 39.20
CA VAL A 141 10.58 -6.53 37.91
C VAL A 141 10.37 -7.78 37.06
N LEU A 142 9.14 -7.94 36.56
CA LEU A 142 8.78 -8.99 35.62
C LEU A 142 7.62 -8.52 34.73
N VAL A 143 7.89 -8.39 33.44
CA VAL A 143 6.94 -7.87 32.45
C VAL A 143 6.58 -8.95 31.43
N ARG A 144 5.36 -8.87 30.91
CA ARG A 144 4.88 -9.80 29.88
C ARG A 144 5.15 -9.22 28.49
N SER A 145 5.69 -10.03 27.58
CA SER A 145 5.73 -9.69 26.16
C SER A 145 4.39 -9.91 25.46
N ASP A 146 4.22 -9.35 24.26
CA ASP A 146 3.10 -9.70 23.37
C ASP A 146 3.38 -10.99 22.57
N SER A 147 2.48 -11.37 21.66
CA SER A 147 2.62 -12.56 20.83
C SER A 147 3.71 -12.48 19.76
N LEU A 148 4.27 -11.29 19.53
CA LEU A 148 5.41 -11.07 18.66
C LEU A 148 6.71 -10.95 19.47
N GLY A 149 6.66 -11.19 20.79
CA GLY A 149 7.80 -11.11 21.68
C GLY A 149 8.15 -9.69 22.14
N ARG A 150 7.34 -8.68 21.82
CA ARG A 150 7.64 -7.30 22.18
C ARG A 150 7.48 -7.07 23.69
N PHE A 151 8.48 -6.49 24.35
CA PHE A 151 8.43 -6.16 25.78
C PHE A 151 9.01 -4.77 26.09
N GLN A 152 8.73 -4.26 27.29
CA GLN A 152 9.30 -3.01 27.81
C GLN A 152 9.52 -3.12 29.33
N LEU A 153 10.78 -3.06 29.74
CA LEU A 153 11.20 -2.80 31.12
C LEU A 153 11.38 -1.30 31.30
N SER A 154 10.74 -0.75 32.33
CA SER A 154 10.82 0.68 32.64
C SER A 154 11.51 0.88 33.98
N GLN A 155 12.08 2.07 34.18
CA GLN A 155 12.65 2.50 35.45
C GLN A 155 13.85 1.66 35.92
N LEU A 156 14.63 1.07 35.02
CA LEU A 156 15.80 0.26 35.38
C LEU A 156 16.93 1.13 35.96
N PRO A 157 17.68 0.65 36.96
CA PRO A 157 18.82 1.36 37.51
C PRO A 157 19.98 1.40 36.49
N PRO A 158 20.59 2.56 36.24
CA PRO A 158 21.69 2.69 35.30
C PRO A 158 23.04 2.36 35.95
N ASN A 159 24.11 2.38 35.15
CA ASN A 159 25.52 2.29 35.55
C ASN A 159 26.01 0.95 36.12
N ASP A 160 25.13 -0.04 36.26
CA ASP A 160 25.50 -1.40 36.63
C ASP A 160 25.19 -2.40 35.50
N SER A 161 25.80 -3.59 35.56
CA SER A 161 25.46 -4.71 34.70
C SER A 161 24.25 -5.45 35.27
N LEU A 162 23.16 -5.44 34.51
CA LEU A 162 21.91 -6.13 34.82
C LEU A 162 21.84 -7.45 34.05
N GLN A 163 21.38 -8.50 34.72
CA GLN A 163 21.10 -9.79 34.10
C GLN A 163 19.60 -9.89 33.83
N VAL A 164 19.21 -9.68 32.58
CA VAL A 164 17.83 -9.85 32.10
C VAL A 164 17.61 -11.33 31.83
N TYR A 165 16.52 -11.90 32.33
CA TYR A 165 16.17 -13.31 32.10
C TYR A 165 14.81 -13.45 31.43
N PHE A 166 14.64 -14.54 30.69
CA PHE A 166 13.43 -14.84 29.92
C PHE A 166 12.79 -16.13 30.42
N LEU A 167 11.53 -16.07 30.86
CA LEU A 167 10.74 -17.25 31.24
C LEU A 167 9.73 -17.58 30.15
N ARG A 168 9.57 -18.89 29.88
CA ARG A 168 8.50 -19.34 29.02
C ARG A 168 7.13 -19.06 29.66
N GLY A 169 6.17 -18.59 28.87
CA GLY A 169 4.82 -18.26 29.34
C GLY A 169 3.97 -19.48 29.72
N ASP A 170 4.38 -20.69 29.36
CA ASP A 170 3.63 -21.94 29.58
C ASP A 170 3.99 -22.67 30.88
N ASN A 171 5.27 -22.70 31.23
CA ASN A 171 5.79 -23.49 32.36
C ASN A 171 6.72 -22.70 33.28
N ASN A 172 6.94 -21.41 33.03
CA ASN A 172 7.79 -20.51 33.80
C ASN A 172 9.26 -20.96 33.93
N THR A 173 9.77 -21.80 33.03
CA THR A 173 11.19 -22.16 33.03
C THR A 173 12.01 -21.07 32.33
N VAL A 174 13.15 -20.69 32.94
CA VAL A 174 14.14 -19.82 32.30
C VAL A 174 14.69 -20.51 31.06
N TYR A 175 14.70 -19.83 29.92
CA TYR A 175 15.25 -20.34 28.66
C TYR A 175 16.34 -19.46 28.05
N GLY A 176 16.57 -18.26 28.60
CA GLY A 176 17.63 -17.37 28.18
C GLY A 176 17.96 -16.32 29.24
N ASP A 177 19.19 -15.81 29.16
CA ASP A 177 19.71 -14.71 29.97
C ASP A 177 20.52 -13.76 29.08
N LEU A 178 20.50 -12.47 29.39
CA LEU A 178 21.22 -11.41 28.70
C LEU A 178 21.82 -10.43 29.71
N SER A 179 23.10 -10.09 29.54
CA SER A 179 23.75 -9.02 30.30
C SER A 179 23.62 -7.69 29.57
N VAL A 180 23.03 -6.69 30.23
CA VAL A 180 22.84 -5.33 29.71
C VAL A 180 23.44 -4.32 30.68
N LYS A 181 24.09 -3.28 30.15
CA LYS A 181 24.52 -2.12 30.94
C LYS A 181 23.91 -0.86 30.33
N LEU A 182 23.14 -0.14 31.13
CA LEU A 182 22.41 1.07 30.70
C LEU A 182 23.05 2.33 31.25
N ASN A 183 22.98 3.41 30.48
CA ASN A 183 23.34 4.76 30.90
C ASN A 183 22.11 5.48 31.50
N PRO A 184 22.31 6.50 32.35
CA PRO A 184 21.20 7.28 32.91
C PRO A 184 20.32 7.90 31.82
N SER A 185 18.99 7.79 31.96
CA SER A 185 17.98 8.29 30.99
C SER A 185 18.03 7.67 29.59
N GLU A 186 18.78 6.58 29.39
CA GLU A 186 18.80 5.85 28.11
C GLU A 186 17.49 5.09 27.88
N ASN A 187 17.08 4.99 26.60
CA ASN A 187 16.07 4.05 26.14
C ASN A 187 16.73 3.14 25.11
N GLU A 188 17.04 1.91 25.53
CA GLU A 188 17.70 0.92 24.67
C GLU A 188 16.67 -0.06 24.09
N GLU A 189 16.87 -0.50 22.85
CA GLU A 189 16.03 -1.50 22.18
C GLU A 189 16.87 -2.69 21.69
N ILE A 190 16.55 -3.89 22.16
CA ILE A 190 17.27 -5.13 21.83
C ILE A 190 16.40 -6.11 21.02
N ASP A 191 17.00 -6.77 20.04
CA ASP A 191 16.36 -7.84 19.27
C ASP A 191 17.08 -9.16 19.55
N LEU A 192 16.36 -10.09 20.19
CA LEU A 192 16.86 -11.39 20.62
C LEU A 192 16.28 -12.54 19.81
N LEU A 193 15.57 -12.26 18.72
CA LEU A 193 15.16 -13.30 17.79
C LEU A 193 16.43 -13.96 17.21
N PRO A 194 16.50 -15.32 17.11
CA PRO A 194 17.56 -15.97 16.35
C PRO A 194 17.58 -15.32 14.96
N ASN A 195 18.78 -15.03 14.43
CA ASN A 195 19.00 -14.20 13.24
C ASN A 195 17.74 -14.20 12.37
N PRO A 196 16.91 -13.14 12.38
CA PRO A 196 15.56 -13.19 11.80
C PRO A 196 15.58 -13.49 10.30
N TYR A 197 16.77 -13.50 9.71
CA TYR A 197 17.13 -13.79 8.34
C TYR A 197 17.49 -15.25 8.06
N GLU A 198 17.72 -16.10 9.06
CA GLU A 198 18.15 -17.49 8.84
C GLU A 198 17.06 -18.28 8.08
N GLY A 199 17.44 -18.82 6.92
CA GLY A 199 16.53 -19.52 6.02
C GLY A 199 15.54 -18.62 5.26
N LYS A 200 15.56 -17.29 5.47
CA LYS A 200 14.69 -16.33 4.80
C LYS A 200 15.40 -15.64 3.63
N ILE A 201 14.60 -15.20 2.68
CA ILE A 201 15.04 -14.27 1.64
C ILE A 201 15.13 -12.90 2.28
N THR A 202 16.26 -12.21 2.08
CA THR A 202 16.46 -10.85 2.60
C THR A 202 16.84 -9.88 1.52
N PHE A 203 16.36 -8.65 1.63
CA PHE A 203 16.77 -7.55 0.78
C PHE A 203 16.52 -6.22 1.49
N VAL A 204 17.21 -5.18 1.06
CA VAL A 204 17.11 -3.83 1.67
C VAL A 204 16.29 -2.91 0.78
N ALA A 205 15.32 -2.18 1.34
CA ALA A 205 14.74 -1.04 0.64
C ALA A 205 15.60 0.20 0.83
N VAL A 206 15.93 0.86 -0.27
CA VAL A 206 16.69 2.10 -0.26
C VAL A 206 15.96 3.22 -1.01
N ALA A 207 16.07 4.44 -0.48
CA ALA A 207 15.68 5.68 -1.13
C ALA A 207 16.85 6.66 -1.00
N ASP A 208 17.21 7.33 -2.11
CA ASP A 208 18.35 8.26 -2.16
C ASP A 208 19.66 7.68 -1.59
N GLY A 209 19.88 6.38 -1.81
CA GLY A 209 21.07 5.66 -1.36
C GLY A 209 21.11 5.34 0.14
N LYS A 210 20.02 5.59 0.88
CA LYS A 210 19.90 5.27 2.32
C LYS A 210 18.84 4.19 2.54
N PRO A 211 19.03 3.28 3.51
CA PRO A 211 18.00 2.34 3.89
C PRO A 211 16.73 3.04 4.39
N VAL A 212 15.58 2.43 4.12
CA VAL A 212 14.26 2.96 4.43
C VAL A 212 13.63 2.11 5.52
N PRO A 213 13.73 2.54 6.80
CA PRO A 213 13.22 1.75 7.90
C PRO A 213 11.69 1.66 7.86
N TYR A 214 11.16 0.54 8.32
CA TYR A 214 9.72 0.31 8.48
C TYR A 214 8.87 0.48 7.21
N ALA A 215 9.49 0.36 6.03
CA ALA A 215 8.78 0.30 4.76
C ALA A 215 7.82 -0.90 4.73
N SER A 216 6.68 -0.77 4.06
CA SER A 216 5.70 -1.83 3.90
C SER A 216 5.98 -2.66 2.65
N LEU A 217 5.91 -3.98 2.74
CA LEU A 217 6.02 -4.92 1.62
C LEU A 217 4.72 -5.70 1.42
N ALA A 218 4.28 -5.82 0.16
CA ALA A 218 3.33 -6.84 -0.26
C ALA A 218 3.87 -7.66 -1.43
N ILE A 219 3.52 -8.94 -1.43
CA ILE A 219 3.81 -9.88 -2.50
C ILE A 219 2.48 -10.47 -2.97
N ARG A 220 2.16 -10.25 -4.25
CA ARG A 220 0.93 -10.76 -4.87
C ARG A 220 1.31 -11.55 -6.11
N LYS A 221 0.51 -12.55 -6.52
CA LYS A 221 0.67 -13.15 -7.85
C LYS A 221 0.53 -12.06 -8.92
N ALA A 222 1.30 -12.15 -10.00
CA ALA A 222 1.34 -11.11 -11.03
C ALA A 222 -0.04 -10.80 -11.64
N ASN A 223 -0.92 -11.79 -11.73
CA ASN A 223 -2.28 -11.69 -12.24
C ASN A 223 -3.37 -11.58 -11.15
N ALA A 224 -2.98 -11.33 -9.89
CA ALA A 224 -3.94 -11.21 -8.80
C ALA A 224 -4.83 -9.97 -9.02
N ARG A 225 -6.13 -10.15 -8.78
CA ARG A 225 -7.11 -9.07 -8.60
C ARG A 225 -7.40 -8.95 -7.11
N VAL A 226 -7.86 -7.78 -6.66
CA VAL A 226 -8.33 -7.64 -5.26
C VAL A 226 -9.50 -8.58 -4.99
N ASP A 227 -9.57 -9.14 -3.78
CA ASP A 227 -10.55 -10.18 -3.42
C ASP A 227 -11.98 -9.64 -3.20
N SER A 228 -12.16 -8.32 -3.13
CA SER A 228 -13.48 -7.72 -2.92
C SER A 228 -13.61 -6.34 -3.53
N LEU A 229 -14.80 -6.05 -4.06
CA LEU A 229 -15.15 -4.79 -4.71
C LEU A 229 -15.53 -3.72 -3.66
N HIS A 230 -14.50 -3.15 -3.05
CA HIS A 230 -14.62 -1.96 -2.22
C HIS A 230 -13.52 -0.98 -2.61
N VAL A 231 -13.75 0.31 -2.35
CA VAL A 231 -12.71 1.31 -2.57
C VAL A 231 -11.55 0.99 -1.62
N ASN A 232 -10.38 0.73 -2.20
CA ASN A 232 -9.14 0.57 -1.49
C ASN A 232 -8.11 1.50 -2.12
N ASN A 233 -7.83 2.61 -1.44
CA ASN A 233 -6.84 3.59 -1.88
C ASN A 233 -5.42 3.21 -1.42
N VAL A 234 -5.24 2.03 -0.83
CA VAL A 234 -3.94 1.53 -0.39
C VAL A 234 -3.36 0.64 -1.49
N ILE A 235 -2.17 0.99 -1.97
CA ILE A 235 -1.45 0.22 -3.00
C ILE A 235 -1.05 -1.18 -2.46
N VAL A 236 -0.80 -1.25 -1.15
CA VAL A 236 -0.24 -2.40 -0.43
C VAL A 236 -0.94 -2.58 0.92
N LYS A 237 -1.63 -3.71 1.09
CA LYS A 237 -1.89 -4.27 2.42
C LYS A 237 -0.63 -5.02 2.85
N ALA A 238 0.13 -4.44 3.77
CA ALA A 238 1.44 -4.96 4.14
C ALA A 238 1.37 -6.41 4.66
N ASP A 239 2.19 -7.29 4.07
CA ASP A 239 2.44 -8.63 4.56
C ASP A 239 3.56 -8.61 5.60
N VAL A 240 4.58 -7.76 5.38
CA VAL A 240 5.79 -7.60 6.20
C VAL A 240 6.21 -6.13 6.23
N TYR A 241 6.86 -5.72 7.31
CA TYR A 241 7.51 -4.42 7.44
C TYR A 241 9.03 -4.60 7.51
N ALA A 242 9.78 -3.65 6.94
CA ALA A 242 11.21 -3.60 7.11
C ALA A 242 11.60 -3.29 8.56
N ASP A 243 12.77 -3.75 8.98
CA ASP A 243 13.33 -3.40 10.28
C ASP A 243 13.86 -1.95 10.33
N LYS A 244 14.55 -1.60 11.42
CA LYS A 244 15.19 -0.29 11.63
C LYS A 244 16.31 0.02 10.63
N ASP A 245 16.86 -1.00 9.97
CA ASP A 245 17.93 -0.89 8.99
C ASP A 245 17.40 -1.06 7.55
N GLY A 246 16.08 -1.08 7.37
CA GLY A 246 15.42 -1.16 6.06
C GLY A 246 15.45 -2.56 5.43
N VAL A 247 15.77 -3.59 6.21
CA VAL A 247 15.86 -4.99 5.77
C VAL A 247 14.48 -5.64 5.84
N PHE A 248 14.08 -6.29 4.74
CA PHE A 248 12.95 -7.22 4.72
C PHE A 248 13.45 -8.65 4.91
N ALA A 249 12.65 -9.47 5.58
CA ALA A 249 12.87 -10.91 5.72
C ALA A 249 11.57 -11.65 5.39
N ILE A 250 11.59 -12.49 4.35
CA ILE A 250 10.40 -13.23 3.90
C ILE A 250 10.72 -14.71 3.71
N ASP A 251 9.70 -15.56 3.87
CA ASP A 251 9.81 -16.98 3.58
C ASP A 251 10.00 -17.23 2.07
N SER A 252 10.51 -18.42 1.73
CA SER A 252 10.62 -18.84 0.33
C SER A 252 9.26 -18.87 -0.35
N LEU A 253 9.19 -18.37 -1.58
CA LEU A 253 7.97 -18.39 -2.39
C LEU A 253 7.89 -19.65 -3.24
N SER A 254 6.68 -20.18 -3.42
CA SER A 254 6.43 -21.23 -4.42
C SER A 254 6.68 -20.71 -5.84
N ASP A 255 7.07 -21.60 -6.76
CA ASP A 255 7.32 -21.25 -8.17
C ASP A 255 6.15 -20.47 -8.79
N GLY A 256 6.48 -19.38 -9.50
CA GLY A 256 5.52 -18.50 -10.15
C GLY A 256 6.04 -17.07 -10.29
N ASP A 257 5.23 -16.23 -10.92
CA ASP A 257 5.48 -14.80 -11.09
C ASP A 257 4.66 -13.97 -10.10
N TYR A 258 5.34 -13.06 -9.42
CA TYR A 258 4.77 -12.23 -8.37
C TYR A 258 5.08 -10.76 -8.65
N ARG A 259 4.12 -9.89 -8.35
CA ARG A 259 4.39 -8.47 -8.20
C ARG A 259 4.86 -8.22 -6.78
N LEU A 260 6.13 -7.85 -6.64
CA LEU A 260 6.73 -7.42 -5.37
C LEU A 260 6.58 -5.90 -5.28
N THR A 261 5.87 -5.42 -4.26
CA THR A 261 5.60 -3.99 -4.08
C THR A 261 6.04 -3.54 -2.70
N VAL A 262 6.94 -2.56 -2.66
CA VAL A 262 7.42 -1.91 -1.43
C VAL A 262 7.00 -0.45 -1.44
N VAL A 263 6.47 0.06 -0.34
CA VAL A 263 5.99 1.45 -0.22
C VAL A 263 6.49 2.10 1.08
N GLN A 264 6.85 3.39 0.98
CA GLN A 264 7.11 4.25 2.13
C GLN A 264 6.85 5.70 1.75
N SER A 265 5.99 6.40 2.51
CA SER A 265 5.81 7.86 2.48
C SER A 265 5.86 8.53 1.09
N GLY A 266 5.04 8.07 0.15
CA GLY A 266 4.94 8.66 -1.21
C GLY A 266 5.93 8.09 -2.23
N SER A 267 6.84 7.22 -1.80
CA SER A 267 7.76 6.47 -2.66
C SER A 267 7.40 4.99 -2.69
N SER A 268 7.68 4.33 -3.82
CA SER A 268 7.42 2.91 -4.00
C SER A 268 8.39 2.24 -4.95
N TYR A 269 8.49 0.92 -4.85
CA TYR A 269 9.04 0.03 -5.85
C TYR A 269 7.98 -1.00 -6.17
N SER A 270 7.74 -1.28 -7.45
CA SER A 270 6.92 -2.41 -7.86
C SER A 270 7.45 -3.03 -9.13
N LYS A 271 7.57 -4.37 -9.14
CA LYS A 271 8.00 -5.10 -10.33
C LYS A 271 7.45 -6.51 -10.33
N VAL A 272 7.10 -7.01 -11.51
CA VAL A 272 6.86 -8.45 -11.70
C VAL A 272 8.18 -9.20 -11.76
N LEU A 273 8.35 -10.15 -10.83
CA LEU A 273 9.54 -10.98 -10.67
C LEU A 273 9.10 -12.43 -10.43
N SER A 274 9.88 -13.38 -10.95
CA SER A 274 9.72 -14.79 -10.58
C SER A 274 10.18 -15.02 -9.13
N ALA A 275 9.66 -16.07 -8.48
CA ALA A 275 10.11 -16.48 -7.14
C ALA A 275 11.65 -16.62 -7.03
N LYS A 276 12.30 -17.14 -8.07
CA LYS A 276 13.77 -17.27 -8.15
C LYS A 276 14.50 -15.93 -8.19
N GLN A 277 13.94 -14.94 -8.90
CA GLN A 277 14.51 -13.59 -8.93
C GLN A 277 14.33 -12.88 -7.59
N ILE A 278 13.19 -13.06 -6.93
CA ILE A 278 12.94 -12.50 -5.59
C ILE A 278 13.96 -13.07 -4.58
N ALA A 279 14.23 -14.38 -4.65
CA ALA A 279 15.22 -15.04 -3.79
C ALA A 279 16.68 -14.56 -4.00
N GLN A 280 16.94 -13.79 -5.07
CA GLN A 280 18.25 -13.24 -5.40
C GLN A 280 18.29 -11.70 -5.29
N LEU A 281 17.25 -11.08 -4.73
CA LEU A 281 17.24 -9.64 -4.51
C LEU A 281 18.18 -9.30 -3.36
N ASP A 282 19.05 -8.31 -3.58
CA ASP A 282 19.84 -7.70 -2.51
C ASP A 282 19.23 -6.35 -2.08
N THR A 283 18.70 -5.59 -3.05
CA THR A 283 18.24 -4.22 -2.83
C THR A 283 17.11 -3.86 -3.77
N VAL A 284 16.12 -3.15 -3.25
CA VAL A 284 15.06 -2.50 -4.04
C VAL A 284 15.15 -0.98 -3.87
N LYS A 285 15.02 -0.24 -4.97
CA LYS A 285 15.13 1.22 -4.97
C LYS A 285 13.74 1.82 -5.08
N LEU A 286 13.31 2.54 -4.04
CA LEU A 286 12.05 3.26 -4.07
C LEU A 286 12.17 4.50 -4.96
N GLN A 287 11.10 4.79 -5.71
CA GLN A 287 10.95 5.97 -6.56
C GLN A 287 9.66 6.69 -6.20
N GLU A 288 9.56 7.97 -6.52
CA GLU A 288 8.35 8.75 -6.33
C GLU A 288 7.16 8.10 -7.05
N THR A 289 6.01 8.03 -6.36
CA THR A 289 4.77 7.51 -6.94
C THR A 289 4.14 8.50 -7.93
N SER A 290 3.16 8.03 -8.68
CA SER A 290 2.39 8.82 -9.65
C SER A 290 0.89 8.65 -9.44
N ASN A 291 0.08 9.63 -9.84
CA ASN A 291 -1.37 9.46 -9.88
C ASN A 291 -1.80 9.27 -11.32
N TYR A 292 -2.56 8.22 -11.60
CA TYR A 292 -3.09 7.99 -12.94
C TYR A 292 -4.58 8.30 -12.97
N MET A 293 -5.00 9.16 -13.91
CA MET A 293 -6.39 9.52 -14.12
C MET A 293 -6.78 9.19 -15.55
N SER A 294 -7.93 8.56 -15.73
CA SER A 294 -8.48 8.26 -17.04
C SER A 294 -9.98 8.06 -16.95
N ARG A 295 -10.57 7.50 -18.00
CA ARG A 295 -11.96 7.10 -18.05
C ARG A 295 -12.15 5.77 -18.74
N VAL A 296 -13.27 5.13 -18.45
CA VAL A 296 -13.75 3.94 -19.16
C VAL A 296 -15.16 4.20 -19.69
N THR A 297 -15.53 3.57 -20.79
CA THR A 297 -16.91 3.60 -21.29
C THR A 297 -17.74 2.61 -20.46
N LEU A 298 -18.79 3.10 -19.80
CA LEU A 298 -19.68 2.26 -18.98
C LEU A 298 -20.73 1.56 -19.85
N HIS A 299 -21.26 0.42 -19.39
CA HIS A 299 -22.47 -0.14 -19.99
C HIS A 299 -23.67 0.81 -19.82
N ALA A 300 -24.64 0.69 -20.71
CA ALA A 300 -25.87 1.45 -20.66
C ALA A 300 -26.60 1.20 -19.33
N GLY A 301 -26.88 2.29 -18.60
CA GLY A 301 -27.55 2.25 -17.30
C GLY A 301 -26.65 1.98 -16.10
N ASP A 302 -25.38 1.58 -16.30
CA ASP A 302 -24.43 1.47 -15.19
C ASP A 302 -24.06 2.86 -14.67
N LYS A 303 -24.06 3.00 -13.35
CA LYS A 303 -23.69 4.26 -12.66
C LYS A 303 -22.20 4.35 -12.34
N TYR A 304 -21.50 3.22 -12.42
CA TYR A 304 -20.09 3.12 -12.12
C TYR A 304 -19.56 1.76 -12.56
N ALA A 305 -18.23 1.68 -12.70
CA ALA A 305 -17.47 0.45 -12.74
C ALA A 305 -16.40 0.45 -11.64
N TRP A 306 -15.77 -0.70 -11.44
CA TRP A 306 -14.63 -0.86 -10.54
C TRP A 306 -13.35 -0.99 -11.35
N VAL A 307 -12.32 -0.25 -10.95
CA VAL A 307 -11.02 -0.24 -11.62
C VAL A 307 -9.93 -0.64 -10.63
N GLY A 308 -9.27 -1.75 -10.90
CA GLY A 308 -8.14 -2.25 -10.10
C GLY A 308 -6.87 -2.40 -10.93
N VAL A 309 -5.74 -2.65 -10.28
CA VAL A 309 -4.46 -2.91 -10.95
C VAL A 309 -3.96 -4.30 -10.59
N TYR A 310 -3.59 -5.09 -11.59
CA TYR A 310 -3.12 -6.45 -11.36
C TYR A 310 -1.86 -6.49 -10.47
N GLY A 311 -1.92 -7.34 -9.45
CA GLY A 311 -0.84 -7.54 -8.49
C GLY A 311 -0.65 -6.41 -7.47
N LEU A 312 -1.57 -5.42 -7.43
CA LEU A 312 -1.62 -4.38 -6.40
C LEU A 312 -2.94 -4.50 -5.62
N ASP A 313 -2.98 -3.92 -4.42
CA ASP A 313 -4.19 -3.92 -3.58
C ASP A 313 -5.10 -2.69 -3.86
N VAL A 314 -4.80 -1.92 -4.91
CA VAL A 314 -5.55 -0.71 -5.27
C VAL A 314 -6.83 -1.05 -6.02
N MET A 315 -7.94 -0.44 -5.60
CA MET A 315 -9.24 -0.54 -6.26
C MET A 315 -9.98 0.78 -6.10
N THR A 316 -10.43 1.35 -7.21
CA THR A 316 -11.18 2.60 -7.23
C THR A 316 -12.51 2.41 -7.95
N LYS A 317 -13.43 3.34 -7.70
CA LYS A 317 -14.76 3.37 -8.29
C LYS A 317 -14.83 4.51 -9.29
N THR A 318 -15.37 4.26 -10.47
CA THR A 318 -15.63 5.35 -11.42
C THR A 318 -16.80 6.23 -10.94
N ASN A 319 -16.89 7.46 -11.45
CA ASN A 319 -18.14 8.22 -11.41
C ASN A 319 -19.12 7.74 -12.52
N GLU A 320 -20.27 8.42 -12.64
CA GLU A 320 -21.31 8.11 -13.65
C GLU A 320 -20.86 8.40 -15.10
N GLU A 321 -19.79 9.17 -15.28
CA GLU A 321 -19.16 9.43 -16.59
C GLU A 321 -17.99 8.47 -16.89
N GLY A 322 -17.78 7.47 -16.03
CA GLY A 322 -16.71 6.49 -16.16
C GLY A 322 -15.31 7.02 -15.79
N ILE A 323 -15.19 8.22 -15.24
CA ILE A 323 -13.91 8.81 -14.82
C ILE A 323 -13.43 8.16 -13.53
N PHE A 324 -12.12 7.87 -13.44
CA PHE A 324 -11.49 7.32 -12.25
C PHE A 324 -10.10 7.91 -12.00
N SER A 325 -9.61 7.71 -10.78
CA SER A 325 -8.24 8.02 -10.36
C SER A 325 -7.65 6.86 -9.57
N LEU A 326 -6.46 6.43 -9.96
CA LEU A 326 -5.63 5.45 -9.28
C LEU A 326 -4.50 6.20 -8.56
N PRO A 327 -4.56 6.33 -7.23
CA PRO A 327 -3.58 7.11 -6.49
C PRO A 327 -2.28 6.33 -6.26
N MET A 328 -1.17 7.07 -6.17
CA MET A 328 0.13 6.60 -5.69
C MET A 328 0.66 5.35 -6.41
N LEU A 329 0.42 5.22 -7.71
CA LEU A 329 0.93 4.11 -8.51
C LEU A 329 2.46 4.10 -8.57
N PRO A 330 3.09 2.92 -8.48
CA PRO A 330 4.51 2.74 -8.73
C PRO A 330 4.91 3.11 -10.17
N THR A 331 6.10 3.68 -10.33
CA THR A 331 6.64 4.15 -11.63
C THR A 331 7.78 3.29 -12.16
N THR A 332 8.18 2.24 -11.42
CA THR A 332 9.34 1.40 -11.73
C THR A 332 9.07 0.33 -12.79
N ASP A 333 7.82 0.16 -13.23
CA ASP A 333 7.39 -0.91 -14.12
C ASP A 333 6.10 -0.53 -14.87
N THR A 334 5.82 -1.24 -15.97
CA THR A 334 4.51 -1.16 -16.64
C THR A 334 3.46 -1.81 -15.74
N LEU A 335 2.33 -1.14 -15.58
CA LEU A 335 1.16 -1.64 -14.84
C LEU A 335 0.05 -2.02 -15.82
N GLU A 336 -0.81 -2.94 -15.43
CA GLU A 336 -2.02 -3.27 -16.18
C GLU A 336 -3.22 -3.10 -15.26
N PHE A 337 -4.10 -2.15 -15.60
CA PHE A 337 -5.37 -2.01 -14.91
C PHE A 337 -6.44 -2.87 -15.58
N TYR A 338 -7.43 -3.25 -14.79
CA TYR A 338 -8.60 -3.97 -15.24
C TYR A 338 -9.86 -3.24 -14.79
N VAL A 339 -10.92 -3.38 -15.57
CA VAL A 339 -12.24 -2.84 -15.25
C VAL A 339 -13.24 -3.97 -15.18
N VAL A 340 -13.98 -4.01 -14.08
CA VAL A 340 -15.11 -4.92 -13.88
C VAL A 340 -16.40 -4.15 -13.65
N ASP A 341 -17.51 -4.74 -14.07
CA ASP A 341 -18.84 -4.20 -13.80
C ASP A 341 -19.24 -4.39 -12.32
N ASN A 342 -20.47 -4.02 -11.98
CA ASN A 342 -21.02 -4.19 -10.64
C ASN A 342 -21.27 -5.65 -10.21
N LYS A 343 -21.07 -6.62 -11.12
CA LYS A 343 -21.18 -8.07 -10.92
C LYS A 343 -19.81 -8.77 -10.95
N ASP A 344 -18.71 -8.02 -10.96
CA ASP A 344 -17.33 -8.52 -11.10
C ASP A 344 -17.02 -9.17 -12.47
N SER A 345 -17.77 -8.81 -13.51
CA SER A 345 -17.49 -9.25 -14.88
C SER A 345 -16.40 -8.37 -15.50
N LEU A 346 -15.25 -8.98 -15.81
CA LEU A 346 -14.15 -8.31 -16.52
C LEU A 346 -14.54 -7.96 -17.95
N TYR A 347 -14.34 -6.71 -18.36
CA TYR A 347 -14.55 -6.31 -19.76
C TYR A 347 -13.46 -5.42 -20.37
N VAL A 348 -12.60 -4.77 -19.57
CA VAL A 348 -11.44 -4.03 -20.08
C VAL A 348 -10.17 -4.42 -19.32
N THR A 349 -9.06 -4.54 -20.05
CA THR A 349 -7.70 -4.41 -19.50
C THR A 349 -6.91 -3.41 -20.32
N LYS A 350 -6.02 -2.65 -19.66
CA LYS A 350 -5.15 -1.68 -20.35
C LYS A 350 -3.83 -1.53 -19.61
N LYS A 351 -2.74 -1.55 -20.39
CA LYS A 351 -1.39 -1.27 -19.89
C LYS A 351 -1.15 0.23 -19.79
N ILE A 352 -0.47 0.63 -18.73
CA ILE A 352 -0.10 2.00 -18.41
C ILE A 352 1.35 2.05 -17.94
N GLU A 353 2.02 3.17 -18.20
CA GLU A 353 3.39 3.44 -17.75
C GLU A 353 3.38 4.74 -16.94
N PRO A 354 3.08 4.67 -15.62
CA PRO A 354 3.01 5.86 -14.79
C PRO A 354 4.37 6.56 -14.72
N SER A 355 4.37 7.88 -14.88
CA SER A 355 5.57 8.71 -14.79
C SER A 355 5.57 9.51 -13.50
N ALA A 356 6.74 9.58 -12.83
CA ALA A 356 6.88 10.26 -11.54
C ALA A 356 6.42 11.71 -11.61
N GLY A 357 5.65 12.14 -10.62
CA GLY A 357 5.14 13.51 -10.50
C GLY A 357 4.08 13.91 -11.56
N SER A 358 3.64 13.01 -12.44
CA SER A 358 2.55 13.30 -13.37
C SER A 358 1.17 12.99 -12.75
N ALA A 359 0.19 13.81 -13.14
CA ALA A 359 -1.23 13.64 -12.83
C ALA A 359 -2.08 13.96 -14.06
N GLU A 360 -1.53 13.76 -15.26
CA GLU A 360 -2.23 14.06 -16.50
C GLU A 360 -3.41 13.10 -16.70
N PHE A 361 -4.50 13.65 -17.25
CA PHE A 361 -5.66 12.86 -17.60
C PHE A 361 -5.41 12.14 -18.93
N ASP A 362 -5.34 10.81 -18.91
CA ASP A 362 -5.23 10.00 -20.12
C ASP A 362 -6.60 9.90 -20.81
N TYR A 363 -6.69 10.46 -22.01
CA TYR A 363 -7.86 10.39 -22.88
C TYR A 363 -7.78 9.10 -23.72
N PRO A 364 -8.54 8.05 -23.37
CA PRO A 364 -8.40 6.77 -24.04
C PRO A 364 -8.90 6.84 -25.48
N SER A 365 -8.33 5.97 -26.31
CA SER A 365 -8.84 5.67 -27.64
C SER A 365 -8.77 4.18 -27.90
N ILE A 366 -9.72 3.66 -28.67
CA ILE A 366 -9.73 2.27 -29.12
C ILE A 366 -9.72 2.22 -30.65
N VAL A 367 -8.84 1.37 -31.21
CA VAL A 367 -8.93 0.95 -32.60
C VAL A 367 -10.06 -0.07 -32.67
N LEU A 368 -11.23 0.36 -33.15
CA LEU A 368 -12.39 -0.51 -33.27
C LEU A 368 -12.19 -1.53 -34.39
N GLN A 369 -11.58 -1.11 -35.50
CA GLN A 369 -11.30 -1.98 -36.63
C GLN A 369 -10.20 -1.40 -37.54
N ASP A 370 -9.14 -2.17 -37.77
CA ASP A 370 -8.08 -1.94 -38.76
C ASP A 370 -8.10 -2.98 -39.90
N PHE A 371 -9.03 -3.94 -39.84
CA PHE A 371 -9.21 -5.04 -40.79
C PHE A 371 -8.01 -5.98 -40.97
N GLU A 372 -6.97 -5.88 -40.13
CA GLU A 372 -5.81 -6.77 -40.19
C GLU A 372 -6.12 -8.15 -39.57
N GLY A 373 -6.98 -8.14 -38.54
CA GLY A 373 -7.42 -9.29 -37.77
C GLY A 373 -8.83 -9.80 -38.13
N ASP A 374 -9.66 -9.99 -37.10
CA ASP A 374 -11.00 -10.52 -37.25
C ASP A 374 -11.96 -9.49 -37.87
N THR A 375 -12.77 -9.97 -38.81
CA THR A 375 -13.79 -9.18 -39.52
C THR A 375 -15.19 -9.78 -39.36
N ALA A 376 -15.31 -10.85 -38.56
CA ALA A 376 -16.58 -11.42 -38.15
C ALA A 376 -17.36 -10.37 -37.35
N GLY A 377 -18.58 -10.08 -37.79
CA GLY A 377 -19.40 -9.01 -37.20
C GLY A 377 -19.50 -7.75 -38.06
N TRP A 378 -18.69 -7.61 -39.11
CA TRP A 378 -18.88 -6.56 -40.12
C TRP A 378 -19.81 -7.03 -41.23
N TYR A 379 -20.84 -6.23 -41.52
CA TYR A 379 -21.81 -6.54 -42.57
C TYR A 379 -21.85 -5.47 -43.66
N PHE A 380 -22.44 -5.80 -44.80
CA PHE A 380 -22.63 -4.86 -45.91
C PHE A 380 -23.98 -5.13 -46.58
N SER A 381 -24.87 -4.13 -46.59
CA SER A 381 -26.25 -4.27 -47.05
C SER A 381 -26.71 -3.06 -47.86
N VAL A 382 -27.83 -3.23 -48.57
CA VAL A 382 -28.55 -2.18 -49.29
C VAL A 382 -29.88 -1.89 -48.58
N ASP A 383 -30.32 -0.64 -48.61
CA ASP A 383 -31.59 -0.25 -47.97
C ASP A 383 -32.78 -0.28 -48.95
N SER A 384 -32.55 0.05 -50.22
CA SER A 384 -33.64 0.24 -51.19
C SER A 384 -33.85 -0.95 -52.11
N ILE A 385 -35.12 -1.28 -52.35
CA ILE A 385 -35.54 -2.28 -53.35
C ILE A 385 -35.00 -1.86 -54.73
N GLY A 386 -34.21 -2.75 -55.34
CA GLY A 386 -33.56 -2.54 -56.64
C GLY A 386 -32.09 -2.13 -56.57
N SER A 387 -31.60 -1.67 -55.42
CA SER A 387 -30.16 -1.53 -55.14
C SER A 387 -29.51 -2.91 -54.94
N LYS A 388 -28.22 -3.04 -55.23
CA LYS A 388 -27.48 -4.31 -55.13
C LYS A 388 -26.07 -4.10 -54.57
N VAL A 389 -25.69 -4.95 -53.62
CA VAL A 389 -24.29 -5.20 -53.29
C VAL A 389 -23.70 -6.03 -54.44
N LEU A 390 -22.65 -5.53 -55.07
CA LEU A 390 -21.95 -6.23 -56.16
C LEU A 390 -20.83 -7.10 -55.59
N SER A 391 -20.08 -6.58 -54.62
CA SER A 391 -19.07 -7.33 -53.88
C SER A 391 -18.78 -6.71 -52.53
N LYS A 392 -18.36 -7.56 -51.58
CA LYS A 392 -17.73 -7.20 -50.31
C LYS A 392 -16.41 -7.96 -50.25
N ALA A 393 -15.30 -7.26 -50.05
CA ALA A 393 -13.99 -7.87 -49.89
C ALA A 393 -13.27 -7.26 -48.68
N PHE A 394 -12.47 -8.09 -48.01
CA PHE A 394 -11.41 -7.63 -47.12
C PHE A 394 -10.11 -7.93 -47.84
N GLU A 395 -9.49 -6.90 -48.40
CA GLU A 395 -8.39 -7.05 -49.35
C GLU A 395 -7.24 -6.11 -49.04
N THR A 396 -6.03 -6.49 -49.43
CA THR A 396 -4.86 -5.62 -49.28
C THR A 396 -4.89 -4.53 -50.34
N ASP A 397 -5.10 -3.28 -49.92
CA ASP A 397 -5.03 -2.13 -50.82
C ASP A 397 -3.56 -1.75 -51.06
N LYS A 398 -3.19 -1.62 -52.33
CA LYS A 398 -1.78 -1.35 -52.71
C LYS A 398 -1.29 0.02 -52.26
N ASP A 399 -2.17 1.01 -52.24
CA ASP A 399 -1.81 2.38 -51.87
C ASP A 399 -1.69 2.53 -50.35
N ARG A 400 -2.62 1.91 -49.62
CA ARG A 400 -2.65 1.90 -48.15
C ARG A 400 -1.58 0.98 -47.55
N LYS A 401 -1.28 -0.13 -48.23
CA LYS A 401 -0.42 -1.22 -47.77
C LYS A 401 -0.92 -1.92 -46.49
N SER A 402 -2.23 -1.94 -46.31
CA SER A 402 -2.96 -2.65 -45.24
C SER A 402 -4.13 -3.43 -45.86
N LYS A 403 -4.70 -4.37 -45.10
CA LYS A 403 -6.02 -4.91 -45.39
C LYS A 403 -7.06 -3.86 -45.10
N VAL A 404 -8.04 -3.76 -45.98
CA VAL A 404 -9.11 -2.76 -45.88
C VAL A 404 -10.45 -3.41 -46.19
N PHE A 405 -11.54 -2.80 -45.72
CA PHE A 405 -12.87 -3.10 -46.24
C PHE A 405 -13.03 -2.46 -47.63
N HIS A 406 -13.50 -3.23 -48.62
CA HIS A 406 -13.88 -2.74 -49.94
C HIS A 406 -15.31 -3.18 -50.30
N GLY A 407 -16.19 -2.21 -50.51
CA GLY A 407 -17.57 -2.45 -50.93
C GLY A 407 -17.83 -1.91 -52.32
N LYS A 408 -18.33 -2.74 -53.23
CA LYS A 408 -18.88 -2.32 -54.53
C LYS A 408 -20.37 -2.50 -54.55
N TYR A 409 -21.08 -1.52 -55.10
CA TYR A 409 -22.52 -1.46 -55.05
C TYR A 409 -23.11 -0.74 -56.28
N ASN A 410 -24.40 -0.95 -56.49
CA ASN A 410 -25.20 -0.24 -57.47
C ASN A 410 -26.49 0.23 -56.80
N LEU A 411 -26.75 1.54 -56.78
CA LEU A 411 -27.95 2.12 -56.20
C LEU A 411 -29.02 2.35 -57.26
N ILE A 412 -30.29 2.15 -56.88
CA ILE A 412 -31.41 2.45 -57.77
C ILE A 412 -31.57 3.95 -57.99
N GLY A 413 -31.50 4.36 -59.26
CA GLY A 413 -31.61 5.75 -59.67
C GLY A 413 -30.33 6.54 -59.39
N THR A 414 -29.71 7.07 -60.44
CA THR A 414 -28.63 8.04 -60.29
C THR A 414 -29.14 9.26 -59.51
N ASN A 415 -28.41 9.67 -58.47
CA ASN A 415 -28.76 10.78 -57.57
C ASN A 415 -30.02 10.58 -56.71
N ASN A 416 -30.47 9.34 -56.49
CA ASN A 416 -31.53 9.08 -55.53
C ASN A 416 -31.00 9.25 -54.09
N ILE A 417 -31.34 10.38 -53.47
CA ILE A 417 -30.93 10.70 -52.10
C ILE A 417 -31.50 9.74 -51.04
N TYR A 418 -32.50 8.93 -51.40
CA TYR A 418 -33.11 7.91 -50.55
C TYR A 418 -32.53 6.51 -50.77
N ALA A 419 -31.51 6.38 -51.63
CA ALA A 419 -30.80 5.12 -51.83
C ALA A 419 -29.41 5.19 -51.21
N TRP A 420 -29.10 4.21 -50.36
CA TRP A 420 -27.78 4.05 -49.76
C TRP A 420 -27.44 2.57 -49.56
N VAL A 421 -26.15 2.33 -49.40
CA VAL A 421 -25.62 1.11 -48.81
C VAL A 421 -25.13 1.39 -47.39
N VAL A 422 -25.10 0.36 -46.57
CA VAL A 422 -24.63 0.43 -45.19
C VAL A 422 -23.59 -0.65 -44.97
N THR A 423 -22.46 -0.26 -44.39
CA THR A 423 -21.55 -1.20 -43.73
C THR A 423 -21.42 -0.83 -42.27
N GLY A 424 -21.15 -1.79 -41.41
CA GLY A 424 -20.93 -1.50 -40.01
C GLY A 424 -20.92 -2.75 -39.17
N THR A 425 -21.01 -2.55 -37.86
CA THR A 425 -20.87 -3.61 -36.88
C THR A 425 -21.74 -3.35 -35.64
N LEU A 426 -22.14 -4.45 -35.00
CA LEU A 426 -22.69 -4.44 -33.66
C LEU A 426 -21.52 -4.33 -32.68
N LEU A 427 -21.51 -3.29 -31.85
CA LEU A 427 -20.52 -3.13 -30.80
C LEU A 427 -20.73 -4.21 -29.73
N ARG A 428 -21.93 -4.28 -29.15
CA ARG A 428 -22.42 -5.35 -28.28
C ARG A 428 -23.96 -5.41 -28.25
N SER A 429 -24.50 -6.47 -27.68
CA SER A 429 -25.96 -6.63 -27.44
C SER A 429 -26.48 -5.65 -26.39
N GLU A 430 -25.67 -5.37 -25.37
CA GLU A 430 -25.91 -4.34 -24.37
C GLU A 430 -25.34 -3.01 -24.89
N GLY A 431 -26.04 -1.90 -24.62
CA GLY A 431 -25.58 -0.59 -25.04
C GLY A 431 -24.38 -0.10 -24.24
N TRP A 432 -23.68 0.88 -24.82
CA TRP A 432 -22.56 1.57 -24.21
C TRP A 432 -22.88 3.05 -24.01
N ASN A 433 -22.38 3.59 -22.91
CA ASN A 433 -22.45 5.02 -22.62
C ASN A 433 -21.31 5.76 -23.34
N PHE A 434 -21.61 6.26 -24.53
CA PHE A 434 -20.78 7.12 -25.37
C PHE A 434 -20.97 8.61 -25.09
N SER A 435 -21.54 9.01 -23.94
CA SER A 435 -21.66 10.43 -23.55
C SER A 435 -20.35 11.22 -23.59
N SER A 436 -19.27 10.46 -23.53
CA SER A 436 -17.88 10.88 -23.41
C SER A 436 -17.07 10.78 -24.69
N LEU A 437 -17.69 10.29 -25.78
CA LEU A 437 -17.07 10.18 -27.08
C LEU A 437 -16.61 11.57 -27.55
N ASP A 438 -15.32 11.69 -27.81
CA ASP A 438 -14.76 12.90 -28.42
C ASP A 438 -14.99 12.87 -29.93
N SER A 439 -14.46 11.85 -30.59
CA SER A 439 -14.53 11.73 -32.03
C SER A 439 -14.39 10.30 -32.56
N ILE A 440 -14.90 10.09 -33.77
CA ILE A 440 -14.72 8.88 -34.57
C ILE A 440 -13.82 9.27 -35.73
N ALA A 441 -12.62 8.69 -35.81
CA ALA A 441 -11.72 8.86 -36.94
C ALA A 441 -11.67 7.60 -37.78
N PHE A 442 -11.54 7.77 -39.09
CA PHE A 442 -11.38 6.65 -40.03
C PHE A 442 -10.72 7.13 -41.31
N TYR A 443 -10.14 6.20 -42.06
CA TYR A 443 -9.65 6.46 -43.40
C TYR A 443 -10.64 5.91 -44.42
N ALA A 444 -10.93 6.69 -45.46
CA ALA A 444 -11.74 6.23 -46.58
C ALA A 444 -11.28 6.81 -47.92
N LYS A 445 -11.57 6.09 -49.00
CA LYS A 445 -11.53 6.54 -50.39
C LYS A 445 -12.69 5.91 -51.16
N GLY A 446 -13.13 6.49 -52.27
CA GLY A 446 -14.22 5.91 -53.06
C GLY A 446 -14.94 6.91 -53.95
N SER A 447 -15.97 6.43 -54.63
CA SER A 447 -16.91 7.27 -55.37
C SER A 447 -18.15 7.53 -54.51
N GLY A 448 -18.61 8.79 -54.48
CA GLY A 448 -19.82 9.20 -53.79
C GLY A 448 -19.57 9.86 -52.44
N GLN A 449 -20.48 9.63 -51.50
CA GLN A 449 -20.50 10.28 -50.20
C GLN A 449 -20.61 9.25 -49.08
N ILE A 450 -19.97 9.53 -47.96
CA ILE A 450 -20.03 8.71 -46.73
C ILE A 450 -20.61 9.53 -45.58
N ARG A 451 -21.32 8.88 -44.66
CA ARG A 451 -21.62 9.43 -43.33
C ARG A 451 -21.48 8.35 -42.27
N VAL A 452 -21.17 8.76 -41.05
CA VAL A 452 -21.11 7.88 -39.88
C VAL A 452 -22.43 7.95 -39.12
N SER A 453 -22.83 6.86 -38.49
CA SER A 453 -24.01 6.82 -37.64
C SER A 453 -23.80 5.91 -36.44
N LEU A 454 -24.35 6.33 -35.31
CA LEU A 454 -24.51 5.53 -34.11
C LEU A 454 -25.99 5.24 -33.89
N GLU A 455 -26.30 4.04 -33.39
CA GLU A 455 -27.66 3.56 -33.19
C GLU A 455 -27.77 2.69 -31.93
N ASN A 456 -28.95 2.68 -31.30
CA ASN A 456 -29.35 1.71 -30.28
C ASN A 456 -30.34 0.67 -30.84
N TRP A 457 -30.35 0.51 -32.17
CA TRP A 457 -31.29 -0.39 -32.82
C TRP A 457 -31.06 -1.83 -32.36
N ASP A 458 -32.14 -2.44 -31.89
CA ASP A 458 -32.33 -3.87 -31.84
C ASP A 458 -33.82 -4.13 -32.11
N LYS A 459 -34.21 -5.40 -32.20
CA LYS A 459 -35.60 -5.77 -32.48
C LYS A 459 -36.57 -5.26 -31.40
N GLU A 460 -36.13 -5.18 -30.15
CA GLU A 460 -36.96 -4.76 -29.03
C GLU A 460 -37.14 -3.24 -29.00
N SER A 461 -36.07 -2.47 -29.22
CA SER A 461 -36.08 -1.00 -29.29
C SER A 461 -36.88 -0.51 -30.49
N GLU A 462 -36.83 -1.24 -31.62
CA GLU A 462 -37.69 -0.99 -32.78
C GLU A 462 -39.17 -1.23 -32.45
N VAL A 463 -39.53 -2.38 -31.88
CA VAL A 463 -40.92 -2.71 -31.49
C VAL A 463 -41.47 -1.71 -30.47
N LYS A 464 -40.64 -1.23 -29.55
CA LYS A 464 -40.99 -0.23 -28.55
C LYS A 464 -41.04 1.20 -29.09
N GLY A 465 -40.60 1.43 -30.32
CA GLY A 465 -40.52 2.78 -30.92
C GLY A 465 -39.51 3.70 -30.25
N VAL A 466 -38.47 3.12 -29.62
CA VAL A 466 -37.40 3.86 -28.92
C VAL A 466 -36.03 3.69 -29.60
N SER A 467 -36.02 3.14 -30.81
CA SER A 467 -34.82 3.11 -31.65
C SER A 467 -34.47 4.52 -32.12
N LEU A 468 -33.26 4.96 -31.77
CA LEU A 468 -32.68 6.26 -32.08
C LEU A 468 -31.47 6.07 -32.99
N LYS A 469 -31.22 7.11 -33.81
CA LYS A 469 -30.12 7.16 -34.77
C LYS A 469 -29.54 8.56 -34.81
N ALA A 470 -28.26 8.69 -34.47
CA ALA A 470 -27.51 9.93 -34.62
C ALA A 470 -26.47 9.73 -35.72
N ALA A 471 -26.43 10.62 -36.72
CA ALA A 471 -25.60 10.46 -37.91
C ALA A 471 -24.89 11.75 -38.29
N SER A 472 -23.70 11.67 -38.89
CA SER A 472 -23.00 12.84 -39.43
C SER A 472 -23.65 13.37 -40.70
N GLU A 473 -23.31 14.60 -41.08
CA GLU A 473 -23.50 15.09 -42.45
C GLU A 473 -22.84 14.15 -43.46
N TRP A 474 -23.33 14.21 -44.71
CA TRP A 474 -22.69 13.49 -45.82
C TRP A 474 -21.39 14.18 -46.23
N ILE A 475 -20.35 13.39 -46.38
CA ILE A 475 -19.01 13.85 -46.72
C ILE A 475 -18.62 13.25 -48.06
N ASP A 476 -18.20 14.08 -49.01
CA ASP A 476 -17.71 13.62 -50.30
C ASP A 476 -16.44 12.78 -50.14
N LEU A 477 -16.42 11.60 -50.76
CA LEU A 477 -15.27 10.73 -50.79
C LEU A 477 -14.30 11.17 -51.90
N ASN A 478 -13.01 11.16 -51.58
CA ASN A 478 -11.96 11.28 -52.58
C ASN A 478 -11.72 9.94 -53.27
N SER A 479 -11.92 9.88 -54.59
CA SER A 479 -11.73 8.63 -55.37
C SER A 479 -10.27 8.28 -55.63
N GLN A 480 -9.35 9.24 -55.52
CA GLN A 480 -7.95 9.09 -55.89
C GLN A 480 -7.02 8.90 -54.69
N LYS A 481 -7.45 9.31 -53.49
CA LYS A 481 -6.58 9.35 -52.31
C LYS A 481 -7.32 8.95 -51.04
N TRP A 482 -6.67 8.11 -50.24
CA TRP A 482 -7.03 7.88 -48.84
C TRP A 482 -7.05 9.18 -48.07
N THR A 483 -8.20 9.47 -47.48
CA THR A 483 -8.43 10.69 -46.69
C THR A 483 -8.84 10.27 -45.29
N ARG A 484 -8.26 10.92 -44.28
CA ARG A 484 -8.66 10.75 -42.89
C ARG A 484 -9.84 11.67 -42.61
N TYR A 485 -10.94 11.09 -42.16
CA TYR A 485 -12.13 11.80 -41.71
C TYR A 485 -12.21 11.74 -40.20
N VAL A 486 -12.73 12.79 -39.58
CA VAL A 486 -12.92 12.90 -38.13
C VAL A 486 -14.30 13.46 -37.89
N ILE A 487 -15.13 12.71 -37.19
CA ILE A 487 -16.51 13.07 -36.84
C ILE A 487 -16.54 13.31 -35.34
N LYS A 488 -16.82 14.54 -34.93
CA LYS A 488 -16.98 14.86 -33.50
C LYS A 488 -18.37 14.42 -33.03
N SER A 489 -18.53 14.21 -31.74
CA SER A 489 -19.85 13.92 -31.16
C SER A 489 -20.89 15.00 -31.49
N GLY A 490 -20.48 16.27 -31.54
CA GLY A 490 -21.32 17.39 -31.98
C GLY A 490 -21.74 17.37 -33.45
N ASP A 491 -21.10 16.56 -34.31
CA ASP A 491 -21.42 16.45 -35.73
C ASP A 491 -22.50 15.38 -36.01
N LEU A 492 -22.90 14.57 -35.02
CA LEU A 492 -23.87 13.49 -35.15
C LEU A 492 -25.33 14.00 -35.17
N CYS A 493 -25.66 14.83 -36.16
CA CYS A 493 -26.87 15.66 -36.24
C CYS A 493 -27.86 15.42 -37.40
N TYR A 494 -27.61 14.48 -38.31
CA TYR A 494 -28.08 14.61 -39.70
C TYR A 494 -29.57 14.33 -40.00
N ASN A 495 -30.43 14.00 -39.04
CA ASN A 495 -31.85 13.76 -39.34
C ASN A 495 -32.80 14.92 -39.01
N SER A 496 -32.27 16.06 -38.57
CA SER A 496 -33.10 17.21 -38.23
C SER A 496 -32.76 18.43 -39.09
N GLN A 497 -33.73 18.90 -39.88
CA GLN A 497 -33.68 20.25 -40.49
C GLN A 497 -33.60 21.37 -39.44
N ASP A 498 -33.77 21.03 -38.15
CA ASP A 498 -33.73 21.90 -36.99
C ASP A 498 -32.64 21.43 -36.01
N VAL A 499 -31.64 22.27 -35.75
CA VAL A 499 -30.51 22.01 -34.84
C VAL A 499 -30.98 21.60 -33.42
N SER A 500 -32.17 22.04 -32.99
CA SER A 500 -32.72 21.66 -31.67
C SER A 500 -33.04 20.16 -31.57
N ASN A 501 -33.52 19.55 -32.65
CA ASN A 501 -33.78 18.12 -32.73
C ASN A 501 -32.50 17.28 -32.88
N CYS A 502 -31.42 17.85 -33.43
CA CYS A 502 -30.10 17.19 -33.42
C CYS A 502 -29.66 16.96 -31.97
N TYR A 503 -29.64 18.04 -31.17
CA TYR A 503 -29.18 17.98 -29.78
C TYR A 503 -30.01 16.96 -29.00
N PHE A 504 -31.33 16.90 -29.24
CA PHE A 504 -32.19 15.90 -28.62
C PHE A 504 -31.81 14.46 -28.99
N THR A 505 -31.51 14.19 -30.26
CA THR A 505 -31.25 12.82 -30.74
C THR A 505 -29.94 12.24 -30.20
N TRP A 506 -28.83 12.98 -30.30
CA TRP A 506 -27.56 12.53 -29.72
C TRP A 506 -27.65 12.41 -28.20
N ASN A 507 -28.23 13.41 -27.51
CA ASN A 507 -28.33 13.35 -26.05
C ASN A 507 -29.21 12.22 -25.53
N SER A 508 -30.19 11.76 -26.32
CA SER A 508 -31.03 10.62 -25.96
C SER A 508 -30.38 9.27 -26.31
N LEU A 509 -29.49 9.25 -27.30
CA LEU A 509 -28.83 8.02 -27.77
C LEU A 509 -27.52 7.72 -27.05
N LYS A 510 -26.77 8.75 -26.64
CA LYS A 510 -25.38 8.60 -26.19
C LYS A 510 -25.20 7.63 -25.01
N ASP A 511 -26.24 7.38 -24.23
CA ASP A 511 -26.17 6.48 -23.07
C ASP A 511 -26.48 5.01 -23.40
N ASP A 512 -26.86 4.68 -24.65
CA ASP A 512 -27.27 3.33 -25.10
C ASP A 512 -26.76 3.00 -26.53
N VAL A 513 -25.52 3.35 -26.88
CA VAL A 513 -24.99 3.08 -28.22
C VAL A 513 -24.66 1.60 -28.39
N ARG A 514 -25.21 0.98 -29.43
CA ARG A 514 -25.03 -0.47 -29.70
C ARG A 514 -24.35 -0.75 -31.03
N GLN A 515 -24.46 0.16 -31.99
CA GLN A 515 -24.03 -0.07 -33.37
C GLN A 515 -23.29 1.12 -33.94
N LEU A 516 -22.30 0.84 -34.78
CA LEU A 516 -21.61 1.83 -35.61
C LEU A 516 -21.84 1.48 -37.08
N HIS A 517 -22.36 2.43 -37.84
CA HIS A 517 -22.63 2.30 -39.26
C HIS A 517 -21.95 3.39 -40.08
N PHE A 518 -21.55 3.01 -41.29
CA PHE A 518 -21.10 3.87 -42.37
C PHE A 518 -22.10 3.73 -43.52
N PHE A 519 -22.83 4.80 -43.78
CA PHE A 519 -23.74 4.88 -44.91
C PHE A 519 -23.02 5.49 -46.10
N VAL A 520 -23.23 4.93 -47.29
CA VAL A 520 -22.61 5.40 -48.53
C VAL A 520 -23.67 5.59 -49.62
N ARG A 521 -23.61 6.70 -50.35
CA ARG A 521 -24.53 7.02 -51.45
C ARG A 521 -23.84 7.72 -52.62
N ASN A 522 -24.57 7.92 -53.72
CA ASN A 522 -24.14 8.70 -54.90
C ASN A 522 -22.80 8.24 -55.50
N GLY A 523 -22.53 6.94 -55.46
CA GLY A 523 -21.32 6.34 -56.01
C GLY A 523 -21.52 4.88 -56.37
N SER A 524 -20.40 4.17 -56.52
CA SER A 524 -20.36 2.77 -56.93
C SER A 524 -19.41 1.92 -56.09
N GLU A 525 -18.46 2.53 -55.39
CA GLU A 525 -17.55 1.81 -54.51
C GLU A 525 -16.96 2.71 -53.42
N PHE A 526 -16.52 2.09 -52.33
CA PHE A 526 -15.76 2.74 -51.28
C PHE A 526 -14.87 1.76 -50.53
N TYR A 527 -13.87 2.33 -49.89
CA TYR A 527 -12.91 1.65 -49.04
C TYR A 527 -12.92 2.28 -47.65
N LEU A 528 -12.70 1.48 -46.62
CA LEU A 528 -12.71 1.91 -45.21
C LEU A 528 -11.57 1.21 -44.45
N ASP A 529 -10.89 1.95 -43.58
CA ASP A 529 -9.76 1.47 -42.79
C ASP A 529 -9.53 2.29 -41.51
N ASP A 530 -8.78 1.75 -40.55
CA ASP A 530 -8.29 2.40 -39.32
C ASP A 530 -9.37 3.20 -38.57
N ILE A 531 -10.43 2.52 -38.14
CA ILE A 531 -11.55 3.12 -37.42
C ILE A 531 -11.18 3.23 -35.95
N VAL A 532 -11.05 4.45 -35.45
CA VAL A 532 -10.63 4.77 -34.09
C VAL A 532 -11.71 5.58 -33.38
N LEU A 533 -12.08 5.16 -32.18
CA LEU A 533 -12.95 5.92 -31.29
C LEU A 533 -12.09 6.62 -30.24
N TYR A 534 -12.13 7.95 -30.20
CA TYR A 534 -11.46 8.77 -29.18
C TYR A 534 -12.44 9.12 -28.06
N GLY A 535 -11.97 9.06 -26.81
CA GLY A 535 -12.79 9.24 -25.61
C GLY A 535 -13.54 7.97 -25.19
N ALA A 536 -13.17 6.80 -25.72
CA ALA A 536 -13.82 5.53 -25.43
C ALA A 536 -12.82 4.41 -25.09
N LEU A 537 -13.23 3.50 -24.21
CA LEU A 537 -12.48 2.32 -23.76
C LEU A 537 -13.45 1.24 -23.28
N PHE A 538 -13.57 0.12 -23.98
CA PHE A 538 -14.53 -0.96 -23.70
C PHE A 538 -14.19 -2.29 -24.41
#